data_AF-A0A6I3T3H5-F1
#
_entry.id   AF-A0A6I3T3H5-F1
#
_cell.length_a   1.000
_cell.length_b   1.000
_cell.length_c   1.000
_cell.angle_alpha   90.00
_cell.angle_beta   90.00
_cell.angle_gamma   90.00
#
_symmetry.space_group_name_H-M   'P 1'
#
loop_
_entity.id
_entity.type
_entity.pdbx_description
1 polymer ?
#
loop_
_entity_poly.entity_id
_entity_poly.type
_entity_poly.pdbx_seq_one_letter_code
_entity_poly.pdbx_strand_id
1 'polypeptide(L)'
;MTIKRLLLRRLSTVLLAGLAAFCVSKAYSVAHDQYRTIQDLPRNEKLPLFDPHRPAFTCVIEAKKVPPVDAQADAWFREAQALDDHNLWEEDRDYRKIVQLTRQAADRRHWKAMLNLATLYLEKRDPPNGEMEALALVEQAMRLGIPAAYDRMGTYYMNSVGVSGDATKAFAFWQRAAEMGNPQAMAYLGDKMAATWDNPSEGFWANIPVATKMLECSLAQGYGPAAYSLYYLQAWPRAADGEIVGSRTFETKALALKTLNTGVKYGCSKCARDLSVEFRKPDDLA
;
A
#
# COMPACT_ATOMS: atom_id res chain seq x y z
N MET A 1 38.36 -55.35 -40.92
CA MET A 1 37.87 -55.10 -39.55
C MET A 1 37.44 -53.64 -39.37
N THR A 2 36.51 -53.13 -40.19
CA THR A 2 36.41 -51.65 -40.35
C THR A 2 35.00 -51.08 -40.56
N ILE A 3 33.99 -51.89 -40.91
CA ILE A 3 32.63 -51.38 -41.20
C ILE A 3 31.72 -51.41 -39.96
N LYS A 4 31.79 -52.46 -39.12
CA LYS A 4 30.99 -52.56 -37.88
C LYS A 4 31.30 -51.46 -36.84
N ARG A 5 32.56 -51.00 -36.75
CA ARG A 5 32.95 -49.91 -35.82
C ARG A 5 32.44 -48.52 -36.27
N LEU A 6 32.21 -48.31 -37.56
CA LEU A 6 31.73 -47.03 -38.09
C LEU A 6 30.21 -46.86 -37.86
N LEU A 7 29.44 -47.96 -38.00
CA LEU A 7 28.00 -47.99 -37.75
C LEU A 7 27.66 -47.78 -36.27
N LEU A 8 28.37 -48.43 -35.34
CA LEU A 8 28.17 -48.21 -33.90
C LEU A 8 28.53 -46.78 -33.46
N ARG A 9 29.57 -46.16 -34.04
CA ARG A 9 29.90 -44.75 -33.77
C ARG A 9 28.82 -43.79 -34.26
N ARG A 10 28.24 -44.03 -35.44
CA ARG A 10 27.15 -43.20 -35.98
C ARG A 10 25.85 -43.32 -35.17
N LEU A 11 25.51 -44.53 -34.71
CA LEU A 11 24.35 -44.72 -33.82
C LEU A 11 24.55 -44.04 -32.45
N SER A 12 25.74 -44.12 -31.86
CA SER A 12 26.05 -43.41 -30.60
C SER A 12 25.95 -41.89 -30.75
N THR A 13 26.46 -41.31 -31.84
CA THR A 13 26.42 -39.84 -32.05
C THR A 13 25.00 -39.33 -32.31
N VAL A 14 24.15 -40.10 -33.01
CA VAL A 14 22.75 -39.73 -33.24
C VAL A 14 21.93 -39.84 -31.95
N LEU A 15 22.19 -40.86 -31.12
CA LEU A 15 21.54 -40.99 -29.81
C LEU A 15 21.96 -39.86 -28.85
N LEU A 16 23.26 -39.52 -28.80
CA LEU A 16 23.76 -38.40 -28.00
C LEU A 16 23.21 -37.05 -28.48
N ALA A 17 23.11 -36.83 -29.79
CA ALA A 17 22.53 -35.60 -30.35
C ALA A 17 21.03 -35.48 -30.06
N GLY A 18 20.28 -36.59 -30.13
CA GLY A 18 18.86 -36.64 -29.76
C GLY A 18 18.61 -36.38 -28.28
N LEU A 19 19.43 -36.96 -27.39
CA LEU A 19 19.40 -36.70 -25.94
C LEU A 19 19.76 -35.25 -25.61
N ALA A 20 20.78 -34.69 -26.27
CA ALA A 20 21.17 -33.28 -26.08
C ALA A 20 20.06 -32.32 -26.53
N ALA A 21 19.44 -32.55 -27.69
CA ALA A 21 18.32 -31.74 -28.18
C ALA A 21 17.07 -31.84 -27.28
N PHE A 22 16.80 -33.02 -26.71
CA PHE A 22 15.71 -33.21 -25.74
C PHE A 22 15.98 -32.50 -24.41
N CYS A 23 17.21 -32.55 -23.89
CA CYS A 23 17.60 -31.81 -22.68
C CYS A 23 17.52 -30.29 -22.89
N VAL A 24 17.97 -29.78 -24.04
CA VAL A 24 17.92 -28.33 -24.37
C VAL A 24 16.48 -27.84 -24.51
N SER A 25 15.62 -28.59 -25.22
CA SER A 25 14.20 -28.22 -25.37
C SER A 25 13.43 -28.27 -24.05
N LYS A 26 13.71 -29.25 -23.18
CA LYS A 26 13.10 -29.32 -21.84
C LYS A 26 13.60 -28.20 -20.93
N ALA A 27 14.88 -27.88 -20.95
CA ALA A 27 15.44 -26.74 -20.22
C ALA A 27 14.86 -25.40 -20.71
N TYR A 28 14.69 -25.25 -22.03
CA TYR A 28 14.06 -24.07 -22.62
C TYR A 28 12.59 -23.95 -22.23
N SER A 29 11.84 -25.06 -22.24
CA SER A 29 10.44 -25.09 -21.78
C SER A 29 10.32 -24.71 -20.30
N VAL A 30 11.18 -25.23 -19.43
CA VAL A 30 11.17 -24.92 -17.99
C VAL A 30 11.54 -23.45 -17.74
N ALA A 31 12.55 -22.94 -18.44
CA ALA A 31 12.93 -21.53 -18.34
C ALA A 31 11.83 -20.59 -18.89
N HIS A 32 11.15 -20.99 -19.96
CA HIS A 32 10.04 -20.21 -20.52
C HIS A 32 8.83 -20.19 -19.57
N ASP A 33 8.54 -21.31 -18.91
CA ASP A 33 7.43 -21.43 -17.95
C ASP A 33 7.73 -20.67 -16.64
N GLN A 34 8.97 -20.72 -16.16
CA GLN A 34 9.45 -19.88 -15.05
C GLN A 34 9.39 -18.38 -15.40
N TYR A 35 9.77 -18.00 -16.61
CA TYR A 35 9.70 -16.60 -17.04
C TYR A 35 8.25 -16.09 -17.12
N ARG A 36 7.32 -16.91 -17.64
CA ARG A 36 5.89 -16.58 -17.66
C ARG A 36 5.30 -16.46 -16.26
N THR A 37 5.63 -17.37 -15.35
CA THR A 37 5.13 -17.33 -13.97
C THR A 37 5.65 -16.11 -13.20
N ILE A 38 6.85 -15.60 -13.51
CA ILE A 38 7.36 -14.35 -12.92
C ILE A 38 6.62 -13.12 -13.48
N GLN A 39 6.29 -13.11 -14.77
CA GLN A 39 5.58 -12.00 -15.40
C GLN A 39 4.12 -11.88 -14.92
N ASP A 40 3.50 -12.99 -14.51
CA ASP A 40 2.10 -13.03 -14.05
C ASP A 40 1.92 -12.73 -12.54
N LEU A 41 2.96 -12.20 -11.89
CA LEU A 41 2.90 -11.84 -10.47
C LEU A 41 2.18 -10.50 -10.28
N PRO A 42 1.34 -10.34 -9.23
CA PRO A 42 0.59 -9.10 -9.01
C PRO A 42 1.46 -7.84 -8.97
N ARG A 43 2.70 -7.92 -8.46
CA ARG A 43 3.65 -6.79 -8.49
C ARG A 43 3.97 -6.28 -9.91
N ASN A 44 3.84 -7.13 -10.93
CA ASN A 44 4.12 -6.80 -12.33
C ASN A 44 2.85 -6.39 -13.11
N GLU A 45 1.71 -6.18 -12.44
CA GLU A 45 0.47 -5.70 -13.07
C GLU A 45 0.72 -4.41 -13.87
N LYS A 46 0.25 -4.37 -15.12
CA LYS A 46 0.39 -3.20 -16.00
C LYS A 46 -0.70 -2.17 -15.67
N LEU A 47 -0.39 -1.30 -14.72
CA LEU A 47 -1.28 -0.21 -14.29
C LEU A 47 -1.13 1.03 -15.18
N PRO A 48 -2.19 1.83 -15.36
CA PRO A 48 -2.06 3.18 -15.90
C PRO A 48 -1.08 4.00 -15.08
N LEU A 49 -0.33 4.88 -15.74
CA LEU A 49 0.54 5.83 -15.05
C LEU A 49 -0.29 6.75 -14.16
N PHE A 50 0.35 7.26 -13.10
CA PHE A 50 -0.26 8.24 -12.23
C PHE A 50 -0.58 9.52 -12.99
N ASP A 51 -1.82 9.99 -12.88
CA ASP A 51 -2.34 11.21 -13.47
C ASP A 51 -2.62 12.26 -12.37
N PRO A 52 -1.63 13.10 -12.02
CA PRO A 52 -1.80 14.15 -11.01
C PRO A 52 -2.74 15.27 -11.46
N HIS A 53 -3.00 15.44 -12.75
CA HIS A 53 -3.85 16.53 -13.27
C HIS A 53 -5.23 16.05 -13.72
N ARG A 54 -5.64 14.87 -13.24
CA ARG A 54 -6.99 14.36 -13.49
C ARG A 54 -8.04 15.43 -13.13
N PRO A 55 -9.10 15.59 -13.94
CA PRO A 55 -10.06 16.67 -13.74
C PRO A 55 -11.01 16.42 -12.55
N ALA A 56 -11.14 15.16 -12.11
CA ALA A 56 -12.04 14.77 -11.05
C ALA A 56 -11.58 13.50 -10.33
N PHE A 57 -12.05 13.35 -9.10
CA PHE A 57 -11.94 12.14 -8.30
C PHE A 57 -13.31 11.74 -7.75
N THR A 58 -13.62 10.44 -7.81
CA THR A 58 -14.86 9.88 -7.28
C THR A 58 -14.57 9.12 -6.00
N CYS A 59 -15.20 9.52 -4.89
CA CYS A 59 -15.05 8.84 -3.62
C CYS A 59 -15.63 7.41 -3.68
N VAL A 60 -14.78 6.42 -3.40
CA VAL A 60 -15.15 5.00 -3.29
C VAL A 60 -14.86 4.56 -1.86
N ILE A 61 -15.79 3.79 -1.26
CA ILE A 61 -15.65 3.28 0.10
C ILE A 61 -14.98 1.90 0.07
N GLU A 62 -13.80 1.75 0.67
CA GLU A 62 -12.99 0.53 0.70
C GLU A 62 -13.77 -0.66 1.28
N ALA A 63 -14.51 -0.44 2.36
CA ALA A 63 -15.29 -1.49 3.03
C ALA A 63 -16.32 -2.16 2.12
N LYS A 64 -16.73 -1.53 1.00
CA LYS A 64 -17.63 -2.11 -0.01
C LYS A 64 -16.92 -2.94 -1.08
N LYS A 65 -15.58 -2.93 -1.10
CA LYS A 65 -14.74 -3.59 -2.11
C LYS A 65 -14.03 -4.83 -1.58
N VAL A 66 -13.83 -4.92 -0.27
CA VAL A 66 -13.15 -6.06 0.35
C VAL A 66 -14.09 -7.28 0.48
N PRO A 67 -13.57 -8.51 0.30
CA PRO A 67 -14.34 -9.73 0.52
C PRO A 67 -14.64 -9.92 2.02
N PRO A 68 -15.70 -10.70 2.35
CA PRO A 68 -15.97 -11.07 3.74
C PRO A 68 -14.80 -11.88 4.32
N VAL A 69 -14.57 -11.73 5.61
CA VAL A 69 -13.55 -12.48 6.35
C VAL A 69 -14.19 -13.65 7.09
N ASP A 70 -13.45 -14.75 7.21
CA ASP A 70 -13.84 -15.89 8.02
C ASP A 70 -13.92 -15.51 9.50
N ALA A 71 -15.01 -15.88 10.17
CA ALA A 71 -15.28 -15.46 11.55
C ALA A 71 -14.25 -15.99 12.56
N GLN A 72 -13.73 -17.20 12.36
CA GLN A 72 -12.68 -17.76 13.22
C GLN A 72 -11.35 -17.05 13.00
N ALA A 73 -11.02 -16.73 11.75
CA ALA A 73 -9.83 -15.96 11.40
C ALA A 73 -9.88 -14.54 11.97
N ASP A 74 -11.04 -13.88 11.91
CA ASP A 74 -11.26 -12.56 12.52
C ASP A 74 -11.14 -12.62 14.05
N ALA A 75 -11.63 -13.69 14.69
CA ALA A 75 -11.44 -13.90 16.12
C ALA A 75 -9.96 -14.03 16.52
N TRP A 76 -9.18 -14.84 15.81
CA TRP A 76 -7.74 -14.95 16.05
C TRP A 76 -7.00 -13.65 15.80
N PHE A 77 -7.37 -12.91 14.74
CA PHE A 77 -6.75 -11.64 14.46
C PHE A 77 -7.04 -10.60 15.54
N ARG A 78 -8.28 -10.54 16.06
CA ARG A 78 -8.63 -9.67 17.19
C ARG A 78 -7.91 -10.05 18.48
N GLU A 79 -7.73 -11.35 18.76
CA GLU A 79 -6.91 -11.81 19.88
C GLU A 79 -5.45 -11.36 19.72
N ALA A 80 -4.88 -11.49 18.52
CA ALA A 80 -3.53 -11.01 18.23
C ALA A 80 -3.40 -9.48 18.46
N GLN A 81 -4.38 -8.69 18.03
CA GLN A 81 -4.40 -7.25 18.26
C GLN A 81 -4.53 -6.88 19.74
N ALA A 82 -5.28 -7.66 20.53
CA ALA A 82 -5.40 -7.43 21.97
C ALA A 82 -4.10 -7.73 22.73
N LEU A 83 -3.27 -8.65 22.22
CA LEU A 83 -1.94 -8.94 22.76
C LEU A 83 -0.91 -7.86 22.40
N ASP A 84 -1.12 -7.13 21.31
CA ASP A 84 -0.29 -5.99 20.89
C ASP A 84 -0.74 -4.68 21.55
N ASP A 85 -0.97 -4.70 22.86
CA ASP A 85 -1.43 -3.53 23.62
C ASP A 85 -0.30 -2.49 23.72
N HIS A 86 -0.58 -1.27 23.27
CA HIS A 86 0.30 -0.11 23.39
C HIS A 86 0.67 0.27 24.84
N ASN A 87 -0.10 -0.18 25.84
CA ASN A 87 0.22 0.02 27.26
C ASN A 87 1.31 -0.93 27.77
N LEU A 88 1.60 -2.00 27.03
CA LEU A 88 2.67 -2.92 27.34
C LEU A 88 3.98 -2.42 26.72
N TRP A 89 5.05 -2.52 27.51
CA TRP A 89 6.41 -2.39 27.00
C TRP A 89 6.64 -3.42 25.90
N GLU A 90 7.48 -3.07 24.93
CA GLU A 90 7.67 -3.89 23.74
C GLU A 90 8.22 -5.29 24.09
N GLU A 91 9.15 -5.34 25.04
CA GLU A 91 9.77 -6.55 25.58
C GLU A 91 8.78 -7.48 26.33
N ASP A 92 7.66 -6.94 26.81
CA ASP A 92 6.63 -7.69 27.53
C ASP A 92 5.57 -8.29 26.60
N ARG A 93 5.55 -7.89 25.32
CA ARG A 93 4.60 -8.43 24.33
C ARG A 93 4.99 -9.84 23.90
N ASP A 94 4.03 -10.75 23.92
CA ASP A 94 4.21 -12.11 23.42
C ASP A 94 4.14 -12.13 21.88
N TYR A 95 5.21 -11.65 21.23
CA TYR A 95 5.32 -11.63 19.77
C TYR A 95 5.21 -13.03 19.15
N ARG A 96 5.62 -14.09 19.87
CA ARG A 96 5.47 -15.46 19.38
C ARG A 96 3.99 -15.79 19.21
N LYS A 97 3.16 -15.49 20.23
CA LYS A 97 1.71 -15.72 20.16
C LYS A 97 1.01 -14.77 19.18
N ILE A 98 1.42 -13.49 19.11
CA ILE A 98 0.90 -12.52 18.13
C ILE A 98 1.14 -13.02 16.70
N VAL A 99 2.37 -13.42 16.36
CA VAL A 99 2.71 -13.95 15.05
C VAL A 99 1.92 -15.23 14.76
N GLN A 100 1.83 -16.15 15.71
CA GLN A 100 1.09 -17.40 15.55
C GLN A 100 -0.39 -17.16 15.19
N LEU A 101 -1.09 -16.34 15.98
CA LEU A 101 -2.51 -16.04 15.75
C LEU A 101 -2.72 -15.27 14.44
N THR A 102 -1.83 -14.31 14.14
CA THR A 102 -1.88 -13.54 12.88
C THR A 102 -1.67 -14.47 11.68
N ARG A 103 -0.75 -15.42 11.76
CA ARG A 103 -0.53 -16.44 10.71
C ARG A 103 -1.75 -17.34 10.55
N GLN A 104 -2.33 -17.86 11.62
CA GLN A 104 -3.55 -18.67 11.56
C GLN A 104 -4.71 -17.94 10.88
N ALA A 105 -4.86 -16.63 11.14
CA ALA A 105 -5.85 -15.80 10.46
C ALA A 105 -5.49 -15.57 8.98
N ALA A 106 -4.22 -15.27 8.68
CA ALA A 106 -3.73 -15.05 7.32
C ALA A 106 -3.90 -16.31 6.44
N ASP A 107 -3.61 -17.49 6.97
CA ASP A 107 -3.79 -18.79 6.27
C ASP A 107 -5.26 -19.03 5.88
N ARG A 108 -6.20 -18.42 6.61
CA ARG A 108 -7.64 -18.40 6.30
C ARG A 108 -8.08 -17.20 5.48
N ARG A 109 -7.15 -16.57 4.75
CA ARG A 109 -7.39 -15.43 3.83
C ARG A 109 -7.89 -14.17 4.54
N HIS A 110 -7.61 -14.00 5.83
CA HIS A 110 -7.91 -12.77 6.54
C HIS A 110 -6.95 -11.66 6.08
N TRP A 111 -7.44 -10.79 5.20
CA TRP A 111 -6.58 -9.81 4.51
C TRP A 111 -5.87 -8.84 5.46
N LYS A 112 -6.51 -8.37 6.54
CA LYS A 112 -5.82 -7.52 7.53
C LYS A 112 -4.68 -8.28 8.23
N ALA A 113 -4.85 -9.58 8.44
CA ALA A 113 -3.84 -10.42 9.07
C ALA A 113 -2.68 -10.68 8.12
N MET A 114 -2.94 -10.92 6.83
CA MET A 114 -1.88 -11.01 5.80
C MET A 114 -1.02 -9.75 5.78
N LEU A 115 -1.67 -8.59 5.74
CA LEU A 115 -0.99 -7.30 5.71
C LEU A 115 -0.24 -7.00 7.03
N ASN A 116 -0.79 -7.40 8.18
CA ASN A 116 -0.12 -7.27 9.47
C ASN A 116 1.08 -8.21 9.61
N LEU A 117 0.94 -9.47 9.17
CA LEU A 117 2.01 -10.47 9.17
C LEU A 117 3.17 -10.03 8.28
N ALA A 118 2.88 -9.42 7.12
CA ALA A 118 3.90 -8.81 6.27
C ALA A 118 4.70 -7.74 7.03
N THR A 119 4.04 -6.88 7.82
CA THR A 119 4.73 -5.91 8.69
C THR A 119 5.59 -6.62 9.75
N LEU A 120 5.05 -7.63 10.44
CA LEU A 120 5.79 -8.39 11.46
C LEU A 120 7.06 -9.06 10.90
N TYR A 121 7.04 -9.52 9.65
CA TYR A 121 8.23 -10.05 8.97
C TYR A 121 9.27 -8.96 8.70
N LEU A 122 8.85 -7.79 8.21
CA LEU A 122 9.76 -6.65 7.98
C LEU A 122 10.38 -6.12 9.27
N GLU A 123 9.64 -6.17 10.38
CA GLU A 123 10.12 -5.83 11.72
C GLU A 123 10.96 -6.94 12.38
N LYS A 124 11.18 -8.07 11.69
CA LYS A 124 11.93 -9.23 12.19
C LYS A 124 11.35 -9.84 13.46
N ARG A 125 10.03 -9.70 13.67
CA ARG A 125 9.29 -10.36 14.78
C ARG A 125 9.12 -11.86 14.57
N ASP A 126 9.37 -12.34 13.35
CA ASP A 126 9.48 -13.75 13.02
C ASP A 126 10.71 -14.00 12.12
N PRO A 127 11.91 -14.09 12.72
CA PRO A 127 13.19 -13.99 12.00
C PRO A 127 13.41 -14.90 10.79
N PRO A 128 12.84 -16.12 10.71
CA PRO A 128 12.96 -16.95 9.50
C PRO A 128 12.30 -16.34 8.25
N ASN A 129 11.42 -15.36 8.41
CA ASN A 129 10.71 -14.68 7.32
C ASN A 129 11.22 -13.24 7.16
N GLY A 130 11.26 -12.73 5.94
CA GLY A 130 11.74 -11.39 5.63
C GLY A 130 10.95 -10.72 4.51
N GLU A 131 11.64 -9.91 3.69
CA GLU A 131 11.01 -9.06 2.68
C GLU A 131 10.27 -9.84 1.59
N MET A 132 10.81 -10.99 1.16
CA MET A 132 10.19 -11.79 0.10
C MET A 132 8.90 -12.45 0.58
N GLU A 133 8.84 -12.89 1.82
CA GLU A 133 7.64 -13.45 2.45
C GLU A 133 6.59 -12.35 2.70
N ALA A 134 7.03 -11.16 3.10
CA ALA A 134 6.15 -9.99 3.22
C ALA A 134 5.55 -9.59 1.86
N LEU A 135 6.37 -9.53 0.81
CA LEU A 135 5.94 -9.29 -0.57
C LEU A 135 4.91 -10.34 -1.02
N ALA A 136 5.17 -11.62 -0.75
CA ALA A 136 4.24 -12.70 -1.12
C ALA A 136 2.87 -12.56 -0.43
N LEU A 137 2.83 -12.14 0.83
CA LEU A 137 1.57 -11.87 1.56
C LEU A 137 0.79 -10.69 0.95
N VAL A 138 1.49 -9.61 0.57
CA VAL A 138 0.87 -8.47 -0.13
C VAL A 138 0.31 -8.90 -1.48
N GLU A 139 1.04 -9.70 -2.26
CA GLU A 139 0.56 -10.23 -3.54
C GLU A 139 -0.65 -11.15 -3.39
N GLN A 140 -0.69 -11.99 -2.34
CA GLN A 140 -1.87 -12.78 -2.03
C GLN A 140 -3.08 -11.88 -1.76
N ALA A 141 -2.92 -10.81 -0.99
CA ALA A 141 -3.99 -9.84 -0.73
C ALA A 141 -4.38 -9.05 -2.00
N MET A 142 -3.46 -8.77 -2.92
CA MET A 142 -3.80 -8.19 -4.23
C MET A 142 -4.66 -9.14 -5.07
N ARG A 143 -4.36 -10.44 -5.07
CA ARG A 143 -5.20 -11.46 -5.75
C ARG A 143 -6.61 -11.56 -5.14
N LEU A 144 -6.80 -11.12 -3.90
CA LEU A 144 -8.11 -10.99 -3.25
C LEU A 144 -8.83 -9.68 -3.60
N GLY A 145 -8.22 -8.79 -4.38
CA GLY A 145 -8.76 -7.48 -4.73
C GLY A 145 -8.74 -6.47 -3.58
N ILE A 146 -7.83 -6.63 -2.61
CA ILE A 146 -7.77 -5.78 -1.40
C ILE A 146 -7.13 -4.43 -1.74
N PRO A 147 -7.85 -3.30 -1.61
CA PRO A 147 -7.31 -1.98 -1.95
C PRO A 147 -6.05 -1.62 -1.14
N ALA A 148 -6.05 -1.91 0.17
CA ALA A 148 -4.88 -1.74 1.04
C ALA A 148 -3.63 -2.55 0.62
N ALA A 149 -3.77 -3.62 -0.17
CA ALA A 149 -2.61 -4.36 -0.68
C ALA A 149 -1.93 -3.63 -1.83
N TYR A 150 -2.70 -2.94 -2.69
CA TYR A 150 -2.16 -2.06 -3.73
C TYR A 150 -1.42 -0.87 -3.11
N ASP A 151 -1.95 -0.30 -2.02
CA ASP A 151 -1.26 0.75 -1.25
C ASP A 151 0.11 0.27 -0.74
N ARG A 152 0.15 -0.92 -0.12
CA ARG A 152 1.42 -1.52 0.33
C ARG A 152 2.39 -1.83 -0.79
N MET A 153 1.91 -2.30 -1.93
CA MET A 153 2.77 -2.53 -3.09
C MET A 153 3.39 -1.21 -3.59
N GLY A 154 2.62 -0.11 -3.56
CA GLY A 154 3.15 1.23 -3.80
C GLY A 154 4.30 1.58 -2.85
N THR A 155 4.10 1.36 -1.55
CA THR A 155 5.15 1.55 -0.53
C THR A 155 6.36 0.63 -0.75
N TYR A 156 6.16 -0.62 -1.16
CA TYR A 156 7.25 -1.56 -1.41
C TYR A 156 8.09 -1.15 -2.62
N TYR A 157 7.46 -0.67 -3.69
CA TYR A 157 8.17 -0.08 -4.82
C TYR A 157 8.91 1.22 -4.45
N MET A 158 8.34 2.05 -3.58
CA MET A 158 9.04 3.27 -3.12
C MET A 158 10.27 2.93 -2.27
N ASN A 159 10.16 1.93 -1.40
CA ASN A 159 11.18 1.61 -0.40
C ASN A 159 12.08 0.41 -0.78
N SER A 160 11.93 -0.12 -1.99
CA SER A 160 12.66 -1.31 -2.48
C SER A 160 12.50 -2.57 -1.60
N VAL A 161 11.29 -2.82 -1.07
CA VAL A 161 11.02 -3.98 -0.21
C VAL A 161 10.71 -5.21 -1.06
N GLY A 162 11.66 -6.15 -1.14
CA GLY A 162 11.53 -7.36 -1.96
C GLY A 162 11.40 -7.12 -3.48
N VAL A 163 11.47 -5.87 -3.93
CA VAL A 163 11.40 -5.44 -5.34
C VAL A 163 12.44 -4.35 -5.60
N SER A 164 12.91 -4.23 -6.84
CA SER A 164 13.69 -3.06 -7.24
C SER A 164 12.83 -1.81 -7.16
N GLY A 165 13.33 -0.77 -6.51
CA GLY A 165 12.61 0.48 -6.33
C GLY A 165 12.24 1.13 -7.66
N ASP A 166 11.01 1.65 -7.74
CA ASP A 166 10.47 2.31 -8.92
C ASP A 166 9.36 3.28 -8.50
N ALA A 167 9.69 4.56 -8.41
CA ALA A 167 8.75 5.60 -7.99
C ALA A 167 7.55 5.73 -8.94
N THR A 168 7.75 5.52 -10.24
CA THR A 168 6.67 5.58 -11.24
C THR A 168 5.65 4.48 -10.99
N LYS A 169 6.11 3.25 -10.75
CA LYS A 169 5.24 2.15 -10.34
C LYS A 169 4.58 2.41 -9.00
N ALA A 170 5.32 2.94 -8.02
CA ALA A 170 4.77 3.24 -6.70
C ALA A 170 3.53 4.15 -6.80
N PHE A 171 3.64 5.25 -7.56
CA PHE A 171 2.52 6.17 -7.81
C PHE A 171 1.37 5.54 -8.59
N ALA A 172 1.64 4.65 -9.56
CA ALA A 172 0.59 3.90 -10.25
C ALA A 172 -0.17 2.95 -9.30
N PHE A 173 0.54 2.26 -8.41
CA PHE A 173 -0.06 1.38 -7.39
C PHE A 173 -0.89 2.16 -6.36
N TRP A 174 -0.39 3.30 -5.87
CA TRP A 174 -1.18 4.18 -4.99
C TRP A 174 -2.41 4.75 -5.70
N GLN A 175 -2.29 5.15 -6.97
CA GLN A 175 -3.45 5.61 -7.75
C GLN A 175 -4.52 4.52 -7.82
N ARG A 176 -4.09 3.29 -8.16
CA ARG A 176 -5.00 2.14 -8.21
C ARG A 176 -5.67 1.89 -6.86
N ALA A 177 -4.92 1.95 -5.76
CA ALA A 177 -5.46 1.79 -4.41
C ALA A 177 -6.50 2.86 -4.07
N ALA A 178 -6.22 4.14 -4.38
CA ALA A 178 -7.13 5.26 -4.14
C ALA A 178 -8.42 5.13 -4.96
N GLU A 179 -8.33 4.72 -6.23
CA GLU A 179 -9.50 4.45 -7.09
C GLU A 179 -10.35 3.26 -6.60
N MET A 180 -9.72 2.30 -5.92
CA MET A 180 -10.40 1.20 -5.25
C MET A 180 -10.94 1.60 -3.86
N GLY A 181 -10.71 2.84 -3.43
CA GLY A 181 -11.26 3.41 -2.20
C GLY A 181 -10.36 3.32 -0.98
N ASN A 182 -9.10 2.89 -1.10
CA ASN A 182 -8.18 2.82 0.04
C ASN A 182 -7.93 4.22 0.64
N PRO A 183 -8.23 4.45 1.93
CA PRO A 183 -8.14 5.78 2.52
C PRO A 183 -6.70 6.24 2.76
N GLN A 184 -5.74 5.34 3.02
CA GLN A 184 -4.32 5.68 3.16
C GLN A 184 -3.76 6.24 1.85
N ALA A 185 -3.98 5.55 0.73
CA ALA A 185 -3.54 5.97 -0.59
C ALA A 185 -4.21 7.27 -1.04
N MET A 186 -5.51 7.45 -0.76
CA MET A 186 -6.20 8.73 -1.00
C MET A 186 -5.58 9.88 -0.22
N ALA A 187 -5.27 9.67 1.07
CA ALA A 187 -4.63 10.71 1.87
C ALA A 187 -3.22 11.01 1.37
N TYR A 188 -2.43 9.97 1.06
CA TYR A 188 -1.08 10.14 0.54
C TYR A 188 -1.07 10.92 -0.78
N LEU A 189 -1.89 10.53 -1.76
CA LEU A 189 -1.97 11.25 -3.03
C LEU A 189 -2.58 12.64 -2.87
N GLY A 190 -3.59 12.79 -2.01
CA GLY A 190 -4.15 14.09 -1.65
C GLY A 190 -3.09 15.04 -1.10
N ASP A 191 -2.25 14.57 -0.19
CA ASP A 191 -1.12 15.35 0.35
C ASP A 191 -0.13 15.73 -0.75
N LYS A 192 0.21 14.79 -1.64
CA LYS A 192 1.12 15.07 -2.77
C LYS A 192 0.53 16.04 -3.79
N MET A 193 -0.79 16.09 -3.93
CA MET A 193 -1.50 16.92 -4.91
C MET A 193 -1.99 18.26 -4.32
N ALA A 194 -1.76 18.51 -3.03
CA ALA A 194 -2.18 19.72 -2.33
C ALA A 194 -1.17 20.89 -2.50
N ALA A 195 -0.16 20.75 -3.36
CA ALA A 195 0.84 21.79 -3.59
C ALA A 195 0.29 22.92 -4.46
N THR A 196 1.02 24.05 -4.48
CA THR A 196 0.68 25.24 -5.27
C THR A 196 1.39 25.30 -6.63
N TRP A 197 2.33 24.38 -6.90
CA TRP A 197 2.97 24.18 -8.20
C TRP A 197 3.44 22.73 -8.33
N ASP A 198 3.84 22.32 -9.53
CA ASP A 198 4.35 20.98 -9.78
C ASP A 198 5.86 20.88 -9.55
N ASN A 199 6.27 19.83 -8.85
CA ASN A 199 7.66 19.38 -8.83
C ASN A 199 7.71 17.86 -8.86
N PRO A 200 7.65 17.23 -10.05
CA PRO A 200 7.64 15.78 -10.18
C PRO A 200 8.88 15.09 -9.62
N SER A 201 10.04 15.76 -9.57
CA SER A 201 11.27 15.18 -9.00
C SER A 201 11.20 15.04 -7.47
N GLU A 202 10.44 15.90 -6.80
CA GLU A 202 10.15 15.82 -5.36
C GLU A 202 8.80 15.10 -5.08
N GLY A 203 8.09 14.71 -6.12
CA GLY A 203 6.87 13.91 -6.06
C GLY A 203 5.70 14.66 -5.45
N PHE A 204 5.48 15.91 -5.87
CA PHE A 204 4.26 16.68 -5.56
C PHE A 204 3.76 17.49 -6.77
N TRP A 205 2.47 17.78 -6.77
CA TRP A 205 1.73 18.39 -7.88
C TRP A 205 0.66 19.35 -7.38
N ALA A 206 0.26 20.28 -8.24
CA ALA A 206 -0.83 21.21 -8.01
C ALA A 206 -2.15 20.66 -8.58
N ASN A 207 -2.99 20.13 -7.68
CA ASN A 207 -4.37 19.79 -7.98
C ASN A 207 -5.21 19.80 -6.70
N ILE A 208 -5.30 20.98 -6.07
CA ILE A 208 -6.00 21.18 -4.80
C ILE A 208 -7.48 20.74 -4.83
N PRO A 209 -8.25 20.95 -5.92
CA PRO A 209 -9.63 20.48 -5.96
C PRO A 209 -9.76 18.95 -5.82
N VAL A 210 -8.92 18.19 -6.54
CA VAL A 210 -8.91 16.72 -6.42
C VAL A 210 -8.30 16.28 -5.10
N ALA A 211 -7.22 16.91 -4.66
CA ALA A 211 -6.59 16.63 -3.37
C ALA A 211 -7.58 16.76 -2.21
N THR A 212 -8.35 17.86 -2.18
CA THR A 212 -9.39 18.10 -1.17
C THR A 212 -10.42 16.99 -1.19
N LYS A 213 -10.88 16.54 -2.37
CA LYS A 213 -11.86 15.44 -2.48
C LYS A 213 -11.31 14.09 -2.01
N MET A 214 -10.04 13.80 -2.29
CA MET A 214 -9.39 12.59 -1.80
C MET A 214 -9.26 12.61 -0.27
N LEU A 215 -8.83 13.74 0.30
CA LEU A 215 -8.68 13.93 1.75
C LEU A 215 -10.03 13.86 2.49
N GLU A 216 -11.08 14.50 1.95
CA GLU A 216 -12.44 14.40 2.48
C GLU A 216 -12.94 12.95 2.50
N CYS A 217 -12.77 12.22 1.40
CA CYS A 217 -13.19 10.82 1.29
C CYS A 217 -12.40 9.91 2.23
N SER A 218 -11.09 10.14 2.35
CA SER A 218 -10.23 9.40 3.28
C SER A 218 -10.64 9.62 4.74
N LEU A 219 -10.86 10.88 5.14
CA LEU A 219 -11.29 11.22 6.50
C LEU A 219 -12.69 10.67 6.80
N ALA A 220 -13.61 10.72 5.85
CA ALA A 220 -14.96 10.17 5.99
C ALA A 220 -14.96 8.65 6.22
N GLN A 221 -13.93 7.95 5.77
CA GLN A 221 -13.72 6.52 6.02
C GLN A 221 -13.00 6.22 7.34
N GLY A 222 -12.66 7.24 8.13
CA GLY A 222 -12.04 7.08 9.43
C GLY A 222 -10.51 7.10 9.42
N TYR A 223 -9.86 7.53 8.34
CA TYR A 223 -8.41 7.73 8.34
C TYR A 223 -8.05 9.13 8.86
N GLY A 224 -7.79 9.21 10.16
CA GLY A 224 -7.53 10.46 10.86
C GLY A 224 -6.41 11.34 10.27
N PRO A 225 -5.26 10.78 9.84
CA PRO A 225 -4.16 11.60 9.31
C PRO A 225 -4.55 12.49 8.13
N ALA A 226 -5.55 12.13 7.33
CA ALA A 226 -6.07 12.98 6.24
C ALA A 226 -6.59 14.34 6.73
N ALA A 227 -7.08 14.42 7.97
CA ALA A 227 -7.55 15.67 8.56
C ALA A 227 -6.45 16.72 8.65
N TYR A 228 -5.19 16.30 8.79
CA TYR A 228 -4.06 17.22 8.94
C TYR A 228 -3.90 18.09 7.70
N SER A 229 -3.83 17.49 6.51
CA SER A 229 -3.70 18.30 5.29
C SER A 229 -5.00 19.00 4.93
N LEU A 230 -6.14 18.37 5.21
CA LEU A 230 -7.46 18.95 4.93
C LEU A 230 -7.71 20.24 5.72
N TYR A 231 -7.34 20.30 6.99
CA TYR A 231 -7.58 21.52 7.77
C TYR A 231 -6.73 22.69 7.26
N TYR A 232 -5.51 22.46 6.77
CA TYR A 232 -4.69 23.51 6.13
C TYR A 232 -5.38 24.07 4.88
N LEU A 233 -5.93 23.20 4.04
CA LEU A 233 -6.66 23.62 2.84
C LEU A 233 -7.95 24.38 3.18
N GLN A 234 -8.60 24.05 4.30
CA GLN A 234 -9.84 24.70 4.75
C GLN A 234 -9.60 26.03 5.47
N ALA A 235 -8.56 26.12 6.31
CA ALA A 235 -8.27 27.32 7.10
C ALA A 235 -7.86 28.51 6.23
N TRP A 236 -7.18 28.23 5.11
CA TRP A 236 -6.79 29.20 4.10
C TRP A 236 -7.39 28.79 2.76
N PRO A 237 -8.56 29.32 2.37
CA PRO A 237 -9.17 29.01 1.08
C PRO A 237 -8.20 29.28 -0.08
N ARG A 238 -8.02 28.29 -0.94
CA ARG A 238 -7.13 28.36 -2.11
C ARG A 238 -7.90 28.19 -3.41
N ALA A 239 -7.47 28.89 -4.46
CA ALA A 239 -7.86 28.59 -5.82
C ALA A 239 -7.25 27.26 -6.29
N ALA A 240 -7.66 26.80 -7.47
CA ALA A 240 -7.18 25.54 -8.04
C ALA A 240 -5.66 25.54 -8.32
N ASP A 241 -5.08 26.72 -8.58
CA ASP A 241 -3.64 26.99 -8.75
C ASP A 241 -2.90 27.15 -7.41
N GLY A 242 -3.60 27.08 -6.27
CA GLY A 242 -3.01 27.18 -4.95
C GLY A 242 -2.79 28.57 -4.40
N GLU A 243 -3.15 29.61 -5.15
CA GLU A 243 -3.19 30.97 -4.63
C GLU A 243 -4.21 31.07 -3.49
N ILE A 244 -3.84 31.77 -2.41
CA ILE A 244 -4.76 32.04 -1.31
C ILE A 244 -5.76 33.10 -1.79
N VAL A 245 -7.02 32.69 -1.99
CA VAL A 245 -8.08 33.53 -2.54
C VAL A 245 -8.95 34.20 -1.47
N GLY A 246 -8.64 33.95 -0.19
CA GLY A 246 -9.39 34.54 0.91
C GLY A 246 -8.58 34.63 2.20
N SER A 247 -8.91 35.62 3.01
CA SER A 247 -8.43 35.68 4.38
C SER A 247 -9.04 34.56 5.21
N ARG A 248 -8.32 34.15 6.24
CA ARG A 248 -8.85 33.27 7.27
C ARG A 248 -10.01 33.97 8.01
N THR A 249 -11.19 33.35 8.04
CA THR A 249 -12.39 33.88 8.72
C THR A 249 -12.73 33.03 9.95
N PHE A 250 -13.73 33.47 10.72
CA PHE A 250 -14.26 32.68 11.83
C PHE A 250 -14.81 31.33 11.34
N GLU A 251 -15.51 31.32 10.21
CA GLU A 251 -16.11 30.13 9.61
C GLU A 251 -15.05 29.14 9.12
N THR A 252 -14.00 29.62 8.43
CA THR A 252 -12.92 28.74 7.97
C THR A 252 -12.12 28.18 9.13
N LYS A 253 -11.93 28.97 10.19
CA LYS A 253 -11.32 28.51 11.45
C LYS A 253 -12.18 27.44 12.14
N ALA A 254 -13.47 27.68 12.29
CA ALA A 254 -14.39 26.73 12.93
C ALA A 254 -14.45 25.39 12.17
N LEU A 255 -14.45 25.45 10.83
CA LEU A 255 -14.38 24.26 9.98
C LEU A 255 -13.07 23.50 10.18
N ALA A 256 -11.93 24.19 10.16
CA ALA A 256 -10.62 23.57 10.37
C ALA A 256 -10.51 22.92 11.77
N LEU A 257 -11.02 23.56 12.82
CA LEU A 257 -11.09 23.00 14.17
C LEU A 257 -11.94 21.73 14.22
N LYS A 258 -13.10 21.71 13.55
CA LYS A 258 -13.95 20.52 13.46
C LYS A 258 -13.24 19.37 12.74
N THR A 259 -12.53 19.68 11.67
CA THR A 259 -11.71 18.71 10.92
C THR A 259 -10.60 18.15 11.79
N LEU A 260 -9.85 18.99 12.51
CA LEU A 260 -8.81 18.57 13.45
C LEU A 260 -9.37 17.65 14.55
N ASN A 261 -10.47 18.02 15.19
CA ASN A 261 -11.13 17.18 16.21
C ASN A 261 -11.56 15.82 15.64
N THR A 262 -12.07 15.79 14.41
CA THR A 262 -12.41 14.54 13.71
C THR A 262 -11.16 13.70 13.45
N GLY A 263 -10.06 14.35 13.03
CA GLY A 263 -8.75 13.71 12.89
C GLY A 263 -8.27 13.07 14.20
N VAL A 264 -8.35 13.80 15.32
CA VAL A 264 -7.98 13.30 16.66
C VAL A 264 -8.82 12.09 17.05
N LYS A 265 -10.14 12.15 16.85
CA LYS A 265 -11.06 11.02 17.08
C LYS A 265 -10.62 9.75 16.32
N TYR A 266 -10.02 9.93 15.13
CA TYR A 266 -9.51 8.84 14.29
C TYR A 266 -8.00 8.63 14.41
N GLY A 267 -7.37 9.07 15.51
CA GLY A 267 -5.97 8.74 15.84
C GLY A 267 -4.90 9.63 15.20
N CYS A 268 -5.25 10.82 14.69
CA CYS A 268 -4.26 11.75 14.14
C CYS A 268 -3.47 12.50 15.24
N SER A 269 -2.26 12.04 15.54
CA SER A 269 -1.37 12.67 16.53
C SER A 269 -0.97 14.10 16.14
N LYS A 270 -0.65 14.36 14.87
CA LYS A 270 -0.35 15.71 14.36
C LYS A 270 -1.54 16.66 14.54
N CYS A 271 -2.75 16.16 14.36
CA CYS A 271 -3.97 16.95 14.56
C CYS A 271 -4.15 17.32 16.04
N ALA A 272 -3.84 16.41 16.97
CA ALA A 272 -3.91 16.71 18.41
C ALA A 272 -2.94 17.82 18.82
N ARG A 273 -1.71 17.77 18.27
CA ARG A 273 -0.70 18.82 18.48
C ARG A 273 -1.17 20.16 17.95
N ASP A 274 -1.66 20.21 16.73
CA ASP A 274 -2.00 21.47 16.05
C ASP A 274 -3.32 22.06 16.55
N LEU A 275 -4.26 21.21 16.99
CA LEU A 275 -5.43 21.64 17.74
C LEU A 275 -5.05 22.46 18.97
N SER A 276 -3.97 22.11 19.68
CA SER A 276 -3.47 22.90 20.80
C SER A 276 -2.92 24.27 20.42
N VAL A 277 -2.47 24.46 19.17
CA VAL A 277 -1.95 25.75 18.67
C VAL A 277 -3.11 26.69 18.37
N GLU A 278 -4.23 26.14 17.90
CA GLU A 278 -5.43 26.90 17.52
C GLU A 278 -6.23 27.51 18.68
N PHE A 279 -5.88 27.15 19.92
CA PHE A 279 -6.46 27.70 21.16
C PHE A 279 -5.54 28.69 21.89
N ARG A 280 -4.33 28.98 21.38
CA ARG A 280 -3.31 29.75 22.10
C ARG A 280 -3.41 31.28 21.94
N LYS A 281 -4.35 31.83 21.16
CA LYS A 281 -4.58 33.29 21.22
C LYS A 281 -5.69 33.62 22.22
N PRO A 282 -5.53 34.68 23.03
CA PRO A 282 -6.54 35.10 24.03
C PRO A 282 -7.95 35.29 23.47
N ASP A 283 -8.06 35.67 22.19
CA ASP A 283 -9.32 35.94 21.51
C ASP A 283 -9.98 34.67 20.91
N ASP A 284 -9.35 33.49 21.05
CA ASP A 284 -9.81 32.24 20.44
C ASP A 284 -10.90 31.51 21.26
N LEU A 285 -11.24 32.00 22.45
CA LEU A 285 -12.23 31.44 23.38
C LEU A 285 -13.51 32.28 23.51
N ALA A 286 -13.62 33.38 22.76
CA ALA A 286 -14.76 34.31 22.78
C ALA A 286 -15.82 33.95 21.73
#